data_AF-A0A2V5LSJ9-F1
#
_entry.id   AF-A0A2V5LSJ9-F1
#
_cell.length_a   1.000
_cell.length_b   1.000
_cell.length_c   1.000
_cell.angle_alpha   90.00
_cell.angle_beta   90.00
_cell.angle_gamma   90.00
#
_symmetry.space_group_name_H-M   'P 1'
#
loop_
_entity.id
_entity.type
_entity.pdbx_description
1 polymer ?
#
loop_
_entity_poly.entity_id
_entity_poly.type
_entity_poly.pdbx_seq_one_letter_code
_entity_poly.pdbx_strand_id
1 'polypeptide(L)'
;MIISVIALILFIGLVSVTLLGGRLRRLLPAEQLNDESKDAVKLALGLVATMTAILLGLLISSAKSSFDTTRTEVMQMAAKTALLDRVLKLYGPETMEARRALRDAVADGVRRAWSGERSASARLDPNQAIGDAIYVAISHLAPRDEAQRALKTQAATLMVQLAEVRALVQAQAVSSVSKPLLIALVIWLVVIFFGFSLLAPANATTTLALVAGAFSVACAVLIILELDFPFAGMIRIPSEPMINTLAHLAKDTS
;
A
#
# COMPACT_ATOMS: atom_id res chain seq x y z
N MET A 1 -0.04 -12.69 -4.91
CA MET A 1 -0.68 -14.03 -4.86
C MET A 1 -1.73 -14.13 -3.74
N ILE A 2 -1.40 -13.84 -2.48
CA ILE A 2 -2.38 -13.91 -1.36
C ILE A 2 -3.55 -12.92 -1.55
N ILE A 3 -3.26 -11.68 -1.96
CA ILE A 3 -4.27 -10.63 -2.20
C ILE A 3 -5.30 -11.07 -3.26
N SER A 4 -4.81 -11.56 -4.41
CA SER A 4 -5.64 -12.07 -5.49
C SER A 4 -6.52 -13.24 -5.05
N VAL A 5 -6.00 -14.11 -4.16
CA VAL A 5 -6.78 -15.21 -3.57
C VAL A 5 -7.89 -14.69 -2.66
N ILE A 6 -7.63 -13.68 -1.83
CA ILE A 6 -8.65 -13.07 -0.96
C ILE A 6 -9.78 -12.46 -1.80
N ALA A 7 -9.44 -11.69 -2.84
CA ALA A 7 -10.42 -11.10 -3.74
C ALA A 7 -11.23 -12.18 -4.49
N LEU A 8 -10.58 -13.27 -4.91
CA LEU A 8 -11.25 -14.40 -5.56
C LEU A 8 -12.20 -15.13 -4.60
N ILE A 9 -11.79 -15.37 -3.35
CA ILE A 9 -12.66 -15.97 -2.32
C ILE A 9 -13.88 -15.10 -2.06
N LEU A 10 -13.68 -13.78 -1.95
CA LEU A 10 -14.79 -12.83 -1.81
C LEU A 10 -15.75 -12.92 -2.99
N PHE A 11 -15.23 -12.91 -4.22
CA PHE A 11 -16.04 -13.04 -5.43
C PHE A 11 -16.85 -14.34 -5.45
N ILE A 12 -16.20 -15.49 -5.22
CA ILE A 12 -16.87 -16.80 -5.16
C ILE A 12 -17.91 -16.82 -4.05
N GLY A 13 -17.61 -16.23 -2.89
CA GLY A 13 -18.55 -16.09 -1.78
C GLY A 13 -19.80 -15.29 -2.17
N LEU A 14 -19.64 -14.12 -2.78
CA LEU A 14 -20.76 -13.29 -3.22
C LEU A 14 -21.60 -13.97 -4.31
N VAL A 15 -20.96 -14.66 -5.27
CA VAL A 15 -21.67 -15.45 -6.28
C VAL A 15 -22.43 -16.61 -5.63
N SER A 16 -21.82 -17.32 -4.67
CA SER A 16 -22.46 -18.43 -3.96
C SER A 16 -23.68 -17.95 -3.17
N VAL A 17 -23.57 -16.84 -2.46
CA VAL A 17 -24.67 -16.19 -1.72
C VAL A 17 -25.78 -15.77 -2.68
N THR A 18 -25.43 -15.23 -3.85
CA THR A 18 -26.39 -14.88 -4.90
C THR A 18 -27.14 -16.11 -5.39
N LEU A 19 -26.45 -17.22 -5.71
CA LEU A 19 -27.10 -18.44 -6.15
C LEU A 19 -27.97 -19.06 -5.04
N LEU A 20 -27.51 -19.02 -3.79
CA LEU A 20 -28.22 -19.54 -2.64
C LEU A 20 -29.50 -18.75 -2.34
N GLY A 21 -29.44 -17.41 -2.41
CA GLY A 21 -30.61 -16.55 -2.25
C GLY A 21 -31.69 -16.84 -3.31
N GLY A 22 -31.28 -17.01 -4.57
CA GLY A 22 -32.19 -17.35 -5.67
C GLY A 22 -32.80 -18.75 -5.52
N ARG A 23 -32.05 -19.72 -4.98
CA ARG A 23 -32.57 -21.05 -4.62
C ARG A 23 -33.57 -20.95 -3.46
N LEU A 24 -33.20 -20.28 -2.37
CA LEU A 24 -34.03 -20.14 -1.17
C LEU A 24 -35.35 -19.44 -1.47
N ARG A 25 -35.34 -18.42 -2.35
CA ARG A 25 -36.54 -17.78 -2.87
C ARG A 25 -37.55 -18.76 -3.49
N ARG A 26 -37.08 -19.82 -4.16
CA ARG A 26 -37.96 -20.85 -4.75
C ARG A 26 -38.62 -21.75 -3.69
N LEU A 27 -38.06 -21.81 -2.48
CA LEU A 27 -38.61 -22.56 -1.35
C LEU A 27 -39.49 -21.71 -0.42
N LEU A 28 -39.48 -20.38 -0.55
CA LEU A 28 -40.30 -19.51 0.29
C LEU A 28 -41.77 -19.48 -0.20
N PRO A 29 -42.74 -19.75 0.67
CA PRO A 29 -44.17 -19.57 0.37
C PRO A 29 -44.49 -18.12 -0.01
N ALA A 30 -45.41 -17.94 -0.96
CA ALA A 30 -45.78 -16.63 -1.47
C ALA A 30 -46.34 -15.69 -0.38
N GLU A 31 -46.91 -16.23 0.71
CA GLU A 31 -47.47 -15.42 1.81
C GLU A 31 -46.43 -14.63 2.64
N GLN A 32 -45.15 -15.06 2.72
CA GLN A 32 -44.11 -14.34 3.49
C GLN A 32 -43.44 -13.21 2.70
N LEU A 33 -43.74 -13.11 1.40
CA LEU A 33 -43.19 -12.12 0.47
C LEU A 33 -44.29 -11.17 0.00
N ASN A 34 -45.09 -10.64 0.93
CA ASN A 34 -46.05 -9.59 0.61
C ASN A 34 -45.29 -8.33 0.14
N ASP A 35 -45.89 -7.55 -0.76
CA ASP A 35 -45.19 -6.45 -1.44
C ASP A 35 -44.73 -5.35 -0.47
N GLU A 36 -45.49 -5.11 0.60
CA GLU A 36 -45.13 -4.18 1.68
C GLU A 36 -43.86 -4.60 2.43
N SER A 37 -43.69 -5.90 2.71
CA SER A 37 -42.47 -6.44 3.34
C SER A 37 -41.27 -6.39 2.41
N LYS A 38 -41.47 -6.62 1.10
CA LYS A 38 -40.39 -6.47 0.11
C LYS A 38 -39.91 -5.02 0.05
N ASP A 39 -40.83 -4.06 0.07
CA ASP A 39 -40.47 -2.65 -0.04
C ASP A 39 -39.75 -2.15 1.22
N ALA A 40 -40.17 -2.60 2.42
CA ALA A 40 -39.43 -2.35 3.65
C ALA A 40 -37.99 -2.93 3.59
N VAL A 41 -37.83 -4.17 3.11
CA VAL A 41 -36.51 -4.80 2.94
C VAL A 41 -35.66 -4.08 1.90
N LYS A 42 -36.25 -3.63 0.78
CA LYS A 42 -35.51 -2.82 -0.23
C LYS A 42 -35.02 -1.51 0.35
N LEU A 43 -35.84 -0.82 1.15
CA LEU A 43 -35.44 0.42 1.83
C LEU A 43 -34.29 0.17 2.80
N ALA A 44 -34.37 -0.89 3.62
CA ALA A 44 -33.29 -1.27 4.52
C ALA A 44 -31.99 -1.65 3.77
N LEU A 45 -32.09 -2.45 2.71
CA LEU A 45 -30.96 -2.80 1.84
C LEU A 45 -30.36 -1.56 1.18
N GLY A 46 -31.19 -0.60 0.75
CA GLY A 46 -30.76 0.68 0.20
C GLY A 46 -29.93 1.49 1.21
N LEU A 47 -30.38 1.57 2.47
CA LEU A 47 -29.63 2.22 3.54
C LEU A 47 -28.28 1.53 3.82
N VAL A 48 -28.26 0.19 3.89
CA VAL A 48 -27.00 -0.54 4.08
C VAL A 48 -26.08 -0.36 2.87
N ALA A 49 -26.64 -0.30 1.65
CA ALA A 49 -25.88 -0.08 0.43
C ALA A 49 -25.24 1.32 0.37
N THR A 50 -25.93 2.38 0.80
CA THR A 50 -25.35 3.73 0.84
C THR A 50 -24.22 3.82 1.87
N MET A 51 -24.41 3.24 3.06
CA MET A 51 -23.35 3.15 4.07
C MET A 51 -22.15 2.34 3.56
N THR A 52 -22.41 1.22 2.89
CA THR A 52 -21.36 0.37 2.28
C THR A 52 -20.60 1.12 1.20
N ALA A 53 -21.29 1.89 0.35
CA ALA A 53 -20.66 2.68 -0.71
C ALA A 53 -19.74 3.77 -0.15
N ILE A 54 -20.20 4.49 0.89
CA ILE A 54 -19.37 5.49 1.59
C ILE A 54 -18.15 4.81 2.21
N LEU A 55 -18.35 3.69 2.91
CA LEU A 55 -17.27 2.98 3.57
C LEU A 55 -16.23 2.47 2.58
N LEU A 56 -16.68 1.88 1.47
CA LEU A 56 -15.81 1.42 0.39
C LEU A 56 -15.01 2.58 -0.21
N GLY A 57 -15.64 3.72 -0.47
CA GLY A 57 -14.98 4.92 -0.99
C GLY A 57 -13.92 5.48 -0.03
N LEU A 58 -14.22 5.52 1.27
CA LEU A 58 -13.27 5.95 2.31
C LEU A 58 -12.07 4.99 2.41
N LEU A 59 -12.31 3.68 2.33
CA LEU A 59 -11.25 2.68 2.36
C LEU A 59 -10.32 2.78 1.13
N ILE A 60 -10.88 2.96 -0.07
CA ILE A 60 -10.10 3.20 -1.29
C ILE A 60 -9.27 4.47 -1.15
N SER A 61 -9.88 5.56 -0.68
CA SER A 61 -9.22 6.85 -0.49
C SER A 61 -8.07 6.76 0.53
N SER A 62 -8.29 6.09 1.66
CA SER A 62 -7.28 5.88 2.70
C SER A 62 -6.10 5.06 2.16
N ALA A 63 -6.38 3.91 1.52
CA ALA A 63 -5.35 3.07 0.94
C ALA A 63 -4.54 3.82 -0.14
N LYS A 64 -5.22 4.59 -0.99
CA LYS A 64 -4.58 5.44 -2.00
C LYS A 64 -3.71 6.53 -1.38
N SER A 65 -4.21 7.23 -0.36
CA SER A 65 -3.48 8.31 0.31
C SER A 65 -2.19 7.78 0.97
N SER A 66 -2.29 6.63 1.65
CA SER A 66 -1.13 5.94 2.21
C SER A 66 -0.12 5.56 1.13
N PHE A 67 -0.56 4.95 0.03
CA PHE A 67 0.29 4.61 -1.11
C PHE A 67 1.00 5.84 -1.70
N ASP A 68 0.28 6.94 -1.94
CA ASP A 68 0.84 8.17 -2.49
C ASP A 68 1.84 8.83 -1.52
N THR A 69 1.61 8.72 -0.21
CA THR A 69 2.51 9.20 0.84
C THR A 69 3.81 8.42 0.83
N THR A 70 3.75 7.09 0.88
CA THR A 70 4.93 6.22 0.80
C THR A 70 5.70 6.43 -0.52
N ARG A 71 5.00 6.63 -1.64
CA ARG A 71 5.63 6.97 -2.93
C ARG A 71 6.42 8.28 -2.85
N THR A 72 5.84 9.30 -2.21
CA THR A 72 6.48 10.60 -2.04
C THR A 72 7.72 10.48 -1.13
N GLU A 73 7.63 9.72 -0.05
CA GLU A 73 8.75 9.46 0.85
C GLU A 73 9.90 8.72 0.14
N VAL A 74 9.61 7.73 -0.69
CA VAL A 74 10.62 7.04 -1.52
C VAL A 74 11.31 8.03 -2.47
N MET A 75 10.56 8.93 -3.12
CA MET A 75 11.15 9.97 -3.98
C MET A 75 12.02 10.95 -3.18
N GLN A 76 11.58 11.34 -1.97
CA GLN A 76 12.37 12.21 -1.10
C GLN A 76 13.65 11.52 -0.63
N MET A 77 13.61 10.24 -0.27
CA MET A 77 14.80 9.45 0.04
C MET A 77 15.78 9.43 -1.15
N ALA A 78 15.27 9.22 -2.37
CA ALA A 78 16.09 9.22 -3.58
C ALA A 78 16.75 10.58 -3.87
N ALA A 79 16.01 11.67 -3.69
CA ALA A 79 16.54 13.02 -3.88
C ALA A 79 17.58 13.39 -2.81
N LYS A 80 17.29 13.11 -1.53
CA LYS A 80 18.20 13.40 -0.41
C LYS A 80 19.49 12.59 -0.48
N THR A 81 19.42 11.32 -0.89
CA THR A 81 20.61 10.47 -1.08
C THR A 81 21.49 10.97 -2.23
N ALA A 82 20.90 11.37 -3.36
CA ALA A 82 21.63 11.98 -4.47
C ALA A 82 22.30 13.31 -4.06
N LEU A 83 21.59 14.14 -3.28
CA LEU A 83 22.13 15.39 -2.78
C LEU A 83 23.27 15.16 -1.78
N LEU A 84 23.12 14.18 -0.88
CA LEU A 84 24.18 13.81 0.07
C LEU A 84 25.46 13.37 -0.67
N ASP A 85 25.34 12.53 -1.70
CA ASP A 85 26.51 12.14 -2.50
C ASP A 85 27.18 13.34 -3.17
N ARG A 86 26.38 14.29 -3.70
CA ARG A 86 26.91 15.52 -4.28
C ARG A 86 27.66 16.36 -3.27
N VAL A 87 27.14 16.50 -2.05
CA VAL A 87 27.81 17.25 -0.96
C VAL A 87 29.12 16.57 -0.56
N LEU A 88 29.12 15.24 -0.43
CA LEU A 88 30.33 14.47 -0.13
C LEU A 88 31.38 14.60 -1.25
N LYS A 89 30.96 14.56 -2.51
CA LYS A 89 31.83 14.77 -3.68
C LYS A 89 32.45 16.17 -3.68
N LEU A 90 31.68 17.21 -3.34
CA LEU A 90 32.17 18.59 -3.22
C LEU A 90 33.14 18.78 -2.06
N TYR A 91 32.99 18.02 -0.97
CA TYR A 91 33.90 18.08 0.18
C TYR A 91 35.31 17.61 -0.19
N GLY A 92 35.40 16.58 -1.05
CA GLY A 92 36.65 16.08 -1.59
C GLY A 92 36.92 14.60 -1.29
N PRO A 93 38.14 14.12 -1.57
CA PRO A 93 38.48 12.69 -1.56
C PRO A 93 38.43 12.04 -0.17
N GLU A 94 38.48 12.83 0.91
CA GLU A 94 38.35 12.34 2.30
C GLU A 94 36.99 11.67 2.57
N THR A 95 35.97 11.93 1.76
CA THR A 95 34.62 11.35 1.92
C THR A 95 34.42 10.01 1.19
N MET A 96 35.45 9.48 0.53
CA MET A 96 35.32 8.30 -0.34
C MET A 96 34.75 7.08 0.38
N GLU A 97 35.14 6.88 1.65
CA GLU A 97 34.61 5.81 2.49
C GLU A 97 33.11 6.01 2.80
N ALA A 98 32.70 7.23 3.17
CA ALA A 98 31.31 7.58 3.39
C ALA A 98 30.45 7.40 2.12
N ARG A 99 30.99 7.73 0.94
CA ARG A 99 30.30 7.55 -0.35
C ARG A 99 30.12 6.07 -0.71
N ARG A 100 31.12 5.22 -0.44
CA ARG A 100 31.01 3.76 -0.61
C ARG A 100 29.96 3.18 0.33
N ALA A 101 30.03 3.53 1.62
CA ALA A 101 29.04 3.08 2.60
C ALA A 101 27.61 3.52 2.23
N LEU A 102 27.44 4.76 1.73
CA LEU A 102 26.16 5.25 1.22
C LEU A 102 25.65 4.43 0.03
N ARG A 103 26.51 4.14 -0.95
CA ARG A 103 26.17 3.32 -2.12
C ARG A 103 25.74 1.91 -1.71
N ASP A 104 26.48 1.28 -0.81
CA ASP A 104 26.15 -0.06 -0.31
C ASP A 104 24.84 -0.07 0.48
N ALA A 105 24.60 0.96 1.30
CA ALA A 105 23.34 1.14 2.03
C ALA A 105 22.14 1.26 1.09
N VAL A 106 22.27 2.04 0.00
CA VAL A 106 21.21 2.22 -0.99
C VAL A 106 21.00 0.94 -1.79
N ALA A 107 22.06 0.28 -2.23
CA ALA A 107 21.96 -1.00 -2.95
C ALA A 107 21.26 -2.07 -2.11
N ASP A 108 21.61 -2.15 -0.82
CA ASP A 108 21.01 -3.10 0.11
C ASP A 108 19.56 -2.75 0.45
N GLY A 109 19.25 -1.46 0.60
CA GLY A 109 17.88 -0.95 0.73
C GLY A 109 17.00 -1.32 -0.46
N VAL A 110 17.47 -1.08 -1.68
CA VAL A 110 16.75 -1.42 -2.92
C VAL A 110 16.52 -2.93 -3.02
N ARG A 111 17.53 -3.75 -2.75
CA ARG A 111 17.39 -5.22 -2.78
C ARG A 111 16.33 -5.71 -1.80
N ARG A 112 16.33 -5.22 -0.56
CA ARG A 112 15.37 -5.66 0.46
C ARG A 112 13.95 -5.17 0.22
N ALA A 113 13.80 -3.90 -0.20
CA ALA A 113 12.48 -3.33 -0.41
C ALA A 113 11.78 -3.87 -1.67
N TRP A 114 12.54 -4.28 -2.70
CA TRP A 114 11.99 -4.80 -3.96
C TRP A 114 12.30 -6.28 -4.25
N SER A 115 12.86 -7.04 -3.31
CA SER A 115 12.92 -8.51 -3.43
C SER A 115 11.49 -9.06 -3.35
N GLY A 116 11.02 -9.71 -4.41
CA GLY A 116 9.65 -10.20 -4.55
C GLY A 116 9.17 -11.21 -3.48
N GLU A 117 10.01 -11.60 -2.52
CA GLU A 117 9.64 -12.40 -1.36
C GLU A 117 8.96 -11.59 -0.23
N ARG A 118 7.65 -11.77 -0.12
CA ARG A 118 6.84 -11.70 1.12
C ARG A 118 6.90 -10.40 1.95
N SER A 119 6.06 -9.48 1.50
CA SER A 119 5.44 -8.35 2.22
C SER A 119 4.60 -8.73 3.46
N ALA A 120 5.15 -9.41 4.48
CA ALA A 120 4.42 -9.55 5.75
C ALA A 120 5.29 -9.47 7.01
N SER A 121 6.60 -9.67 6.89
CA SER A 121 7.49 -9.63 8.05
C SER A 121 8.95 -9.68 7.61
N ALA A 122 9.30 -8.92 6.57
CA ALA A 122 10.69 -8.47 6.47
C ALA A 122 10.89 -7.59 7.70
N ARG A 123 11.35 -8.21 8.79
CA ARG A 123 11.96 -7.53 9.92
C ARG A 123 12.87 -6.49 9.27
N LEU A 124 12.48 -5.23 9.40
CA LEU A 124 13.36 -4.09 9.23
C LEU A 124 14.37 -4.12 10.41
N ASP A 125 15.02 -5.26 10.61
CA ASP A 125 16.20 -5.41 11.45
C ASP A 125 17.36 -4.70 10.73
N PRO A 126 18.27 -4.08 11.48
CA PRO A 126 18.45 -2.65 11.31
C PRO A 126 19.50 -2.35 10.25
N ASN A 127 19.09 -1.66 9.18
CA ASN A 127 20.02 -0.82 8.43
C ASN A 127 20.42 0.43 9.24
N GLN A 128 20.13 0.50 10.56
CA GLN A 128 20.67 1.52 11.46
C GLN A 128 22.19 1.43 11.47
N ALA A 129 22.75 0.22 11.57
CA ALA A 129 24.20 0.04 11.59
C ALA A 129 24.92 0.66 10.37
N ILE A 130 24.33 0.59 9.17
CA ILE A 130 24.92 1.22 7.97
C ILE A 130 24.67 2.74 7.95
N GLY A 131 23.51 3.20 8.42
CA GLY A 131 23.24 4.64 8.59
C GLY A 131 24.18 5.28 9.62
N ASP A 132 24.42 4.59 10.73
CA ASP A 132 25.34 4.97 11.80
C ASP A 132 26.78 4.96 11.30
N ALA A 133 27.17 3.97 10.49
CA ALA A 133 28.49 3.94 9.85
C ALA A 133 28.73 5.16 8.93
N ILE A 134 27.73 5.56 8.14
CA ILE A 134 27.83 6.77 7.30
C ILE A 134 27.90 8.03 8.18
N TYR A 135 27.11 8.10 9.25
CA TYR A 135 27.13 9.23 10.18
C TYR A 135 28.48 9.35 10.90
N VAL A 136 29.05 8.23 11.34
CA VAL A 136 30.38 8.14 11.95
C VAL A 136 31.46 8.56 10.94
N ALA A 137 31.40 8.08 9.70
CA ALA A 137 32.34 8.49 8.66
C ALA A 137 32.29 10.02 8.40
N ILE A 138 31.10 10.62 8.40
CA ILE A 138 30.93 12.08 8.26
C ILE A 138 31.43 12.83 9.50
N SER A 139 31.21 12.30 10.71
CA SER A 139 31.63 12.96 11.95
C SER A 139 33.16 13.00 12.10
N HIS A 140 33.87 12.00 11.58
CA HIS A 140 35.34 11.93 11.57
C HIS A 140 36.02 12.84 10.53
N LEU A 141 35.28 13.46 9.61
CA LEU A 141 35.86 14.42 8.66
C LEU A 141 36.47 15.63 9.39
N ALA A 142 37.71 15.99 9.06
CA ALA A 142 38.44 17.09 9.66
C ALA A 142 38.46 18.30 8.69
N PRO A 143 37.51 19.24 8.78
CA PRO A 143 37.42 20.37 7.86
C PRO A 143 38.64 21.27 7.98
N ARG A 144 39.26 21.57 6.84
CA ARG A 144 40.46 22.42 6.71
C ARG A 144 40.12 23.88 6.46
N ASP A 145 38.94 24.17 5.93
CA ASP A 145 38.43 25.51 5.65
C ASP A 145 36.94 25.68 6.04
N GLU A 146 36.44 26.91 5.95
CA GLU A 146 35.05 27.24 6.30
C GLU A 146 34.05 26.60 5.32
N ALA A 147 34.44 26.40 4.05
CA ALA A 147 33.60 25.76 3.03
C ALA A 147 33.38 24.26 3.36
N GLN A 148 34.43 23.54 3.75
CA GLN A 148 34.37 22.16 4.22
C GLN A 148 33.57 22.06 5.53
N ARG A 149 33.69 23.03 6.44
CA ARG A 149 32.86 23.06 7.66
C ARG A 149 31.36 23.20 7.32
N ALA A 150 31.03 24.05 6.35
CA ALA A 150 29.66 24.20 5.87
C ALA A 150 29.14 22.91 5.19
N LEU A 151 29.95 22.27 4.33
CA LEU A 151 29.59 21.01 3.67
C LEU A 151 29.42 19.85 4.66
N LYS A 152 30.29 19.74 5.68
CA LYS A 152 30.14 18.74 6.76
C LYS A 152 28.83 18.91 7.51
N THR A 153 28.50 20.15 7.88
CA THR A 153 27.23 20.47 8.55
C THR A 153 26.04 20.10 7.67
N GLN A 154 26.09 20.45 6.38
CA GLN A 154 25.03 20.11 5.43
C GLN A 154 24.87 18.59 5.24
N ALA A 155 25.97 17.84 5.16
CA ALA A 155 25.95 16.37 5.07
C ALA A 155 25.31 15.75 6.33
N ALA A 156 25.66 16.24 7.52
CA ALA A 156 25.06 15.79 8.78
C ALA A 156 23.55 16.08 8.82
N THR A 157 23.13 17.28 8.39
CA THR A 157 21.69 17.62 8.30
C THR A 157 20.94 16.69 7.34
N LEU A 158 21.51 16.41 6.16
CA LEU A 158 20.90 15.49 5.20
C LEU A 158 20.77 14.06 5.74
N MET A 159 21.75 13.60 6.52
CA MET A 159 21.70 12.30 7.20
C MET A 159 20.56 12.23 8.21
N VAL A 160 20.39 13.27 9.04
CA VAL A 160 19.28 13.33 10.01
C VAL A 160 17.94 13.32 9.28
N GLN A 161 17.79 14.11 8.22
CA GLN A 161 16.56 14.13 7.41
C GLN A 161 16.29 12.79 6.73
N LEU A 162 17.32 12.07 6.30
CA LEU A 162 17.16 10.74 5.69
C LEU A 162 16.73 9.71 6.75
N ALA A 163 17.28 9.79 7.96
CA ALA A 163 16.86 8.96 9.09
C ALA A 163 15.41 9.24 9.48
N GLU A 164 14.98 10.50 9.48
CA GLU A 164 13.60 10.92 9.74
C GLU A 164 12.62 10.33 8.73
N VAL A 165 12.87 10.52 7.42
CA VAL A 165 12.00 9.97 6.36
C VAL A 165 11.93 8.44 6.47
N ARG A 166 13.05 7.78 6.77
CA ARG A 166 13.07 6.33 6.94
C ARG A 166 12.26 5.88 8.17
N ALA A 167 12.36 6.59 9.29
CA ALA A 167 11.56 6.31 10.47
C ALA A 167 10.06 6.50 10.21
N LEU A 168 9.69 7.50 9.40
CA LEU A 168 8.32 7.74 8.96
C LEU A 168 7.77 6.59 8.11
N VAL A 169 8.51 6.16 7.07
CA VAL A 169 8.13 4.99 6.24
C VAL A 169 7.91 3.75 7.11
N GLN A 170 8.76 3.54 8.12
CA GLN A 170 8.65 2.41 9.03
C GLN A 170 7.45 2.50 9.98
N ALA A 171 7.20 3.69 10.54
CA ALA A 171 6.03 3.93 11.40
C ALA A 171 4.71 3.81 10.61
N GLN A 172 4.72 4.20 9.33
CA GLN A 172 3.58 4.12 8.41
C GLN A 172 3.41 2.74 7.76
N ALA A 173 4.33 1.81 7.99
CA ALA A 173 4.21 0.43 7.50
C ALA A 173 3.09 -0.38 8.20
N VAL A 174 2.42 0.22 9.20
CA VAL A 174 1.18 -0.32 9.76
C VAL A 174 0.07 -0.15 8.73
N SER A 175 -0.57 -1.27 8.35
CA SER A 175 -1.69 -1.33 7.40
C SER A 175 -2.66 -0.16 7.64
N SER A 176 -2.78 0.71 6.63
CA SER A 176 -3.63 1.91 6.68
C SER A 176 -5.10 1.51 6.74
N VAL A 177 -5.40 0.32 6.22
CA VAL A 177 -6.74 -0.25 6.21
C VAL A 177 -6.99 -1.12 7.43
N SER A 178 -7.89 -0.67 8.30
CA SER A 178 -8.35 -1.45 9.46
C SER A 178 -9.02 -2.76 9.02
N LYS A 179 -8.42 -3.91 9.34
CA LYS A 179 -8.97 -5.24 9.03
C LYS A 179 -10.42 -5.43 9.53
N PRO A 180 -10.80 -5.01 10.76
CA PRO A 180 -12.19 -5.01 11.20
C PRO A 180 -13.16 -4.31 10.25
N LEU A 181 -12.73 -3.19 9.66
CA LEU A 181 -13.56 -2.37 8.78
C LEU A 181 -13.80 -3.08 7.43
N LEU A 182 -12.77 -3.74 6.89
CA LEU A 182 -12.91 -4.62 5.74
C LEU A 182 -13.84 -5.81 6.02
N ILE A 183 -13.73 -6.43 7.21
CA ILE A 183 -14.62 -7.53 7.60
C ILE A 183 -16.08 -7.06 7.64
N ALA A 184 -16.34 -5.91 8.28
CA ALA A 184 -17.67 -5.32 8.32
C ALA A 184 -18.22 -5.03 6.92
N LEU A 185 -17.39 -4.45 6.04
CA LEU A 185 -17.73 -4.20 4.64
C LEU A 185 -18.13 -5.50 3.90
N VAL A 186 -17.35 -6.56 4.05
CA VAL A 186 -17.65 -7.87 3.42
C VAL A 186 -18.96 -8.45 3.94
N ILE A 187 -19.22 -8.35 5.26
CA ILE A 187 -20.48 -8.80 5.85
C ILE A 187 -21.66 -8.02 5.27
N TRP A 188 -21.57 -6.68 5.19
CA TRP A 188 -22.63 -5.85 4.61
C TRP A 188 -22.87 -6.18 3.13
N LEU A 189 -21.81 -6.41 2.35
CA LEU A 189 -21.93 -6.85 0.96
C LEU A 189 -22.66 -8.19 0.85
N VAL A 190 -22.30 -9.18 1.69
CA VAL A 190 -23.00 -10.47 1.71
C VAL A 190 -24.50 -10.28 2.00
N VAL A 191 -24.85 -9.44 2.99
CA VAL A 191 -26.26 -9.14 3.31
C VAL A 191 -26.96 -8.45 2.13
N ILE A 192 -26.32 -7.50 1.46
CA ILE A 192 -26.87 -6.79 0.31
C ILE A 192 -27.13 -7.73 -0.86
N PHE A 193 -26.13 -8.54 -1.25
CA PHE A 193 -26.25 -9.48 -2.36
C PHE A 193 -27.26 -10.59 -2.06
N PHE A 194 -27.30 -11.07 -0.82
CA PHE A 194 -28.30 -12.03 -0.38
C PHE A 194 -29.71 -11.45 -0.46
N GLY A 195 -29.91 -10.24 0.07
CA GLY A 195 -31.20 -9.55 0.06
C GLY A 195 -31.70 -9.27 -1.36
N PHE A 196 -30.84 -8.72 -2.24
CA PHE A 196 -31.21 -8.51 -3.63
C PHE A 196 -31.51 -9.82 -4.35
N SER A 197 -30.75 -10.89 -4.11
CA SER A 197 -31.02 -12.19 -4.72
C SER A 197 -32.34 -12.82 -4.25
N LEU A 198 -32.68 -12.65 -2.96
CA LEU A 198 -33.92 -13.15 -2.40
C LEU A 198 -35.15 -12.39 -2.95
N LEU A 199 -35.03 -11.09 -3.18
CA LEU A 199 -36.14 -10.27 -3.68
C LEU A 199 -36.28 -10.34 -5.20
N ALA A 200 -35.17 -10.51 -5.92
CA ALA A 200 -35.11 -10.50 -7.37
C ALA A 200 -35.86 -11.65 -8.05
N PRO A 201 -36.53 -11.42 -9.20
CA PRO A 201 -37.04 -12.50 -10.04
C PRO A 201 -35.89 -13.43 -10.46
N ALA A 202 -36.14 -14.75 -10.43
CA ALA A 202 -35.15 -15.77 -10.75
C ALA A 202 -34.97 -15.92 -12.28
N ASN A 203 -34.60 -14.83 -12.95
CA ASN A 203 -34.31 -14.77 -14.37
C ASN A 203 -32.78 -14.63 -14.61
N ALA A 204 -32.34 -14.99 -15.82
CA ALA A 204 -30.93 -14.93 -16.18
C ALA A 204 -30.37 -13.50 -16.10
N THR A 205 -31.16 -12.50 -16.48
CA THR A 205 -30.76 -11.09 -16.48
C THR A 205 -30.40 -10.58 -15.10
N THR A 206 -31.22 -10.85 -14.06
CA THR A 206 -30.91 -10.37 -12.71
C THR A 206 -29.74 -11.13 -12.10
N THR A 207 -29.61 -12.43 -12.39
CA THR A 207 -28.42 -13.19 -11.95
C THR A 207 -27.15 -12.63 -12.58
N LEU A 208 -27.18 -12.31 -13.88
CA LEU A 208 -26.03 -11.71 -14.58
C LEU A 208 -25.68 -10.33 -13.98
N ALA A 209 -26.68 -9.50 -13.69
CA ALA A 209 -26.48 -8.19 -13.08
C ALA A 209 -25.84 -8.29 -11.68
N LEU A 210 -26.29 -9.25 -10.85
CA LEU A 210 -25.69 -9.50 -9.54
C LEU A 210 -24.26 -10.06 -9.66
N VAL A 211 -23.99 -10.97 -10.60
CA VAL A 211 -22.63 -11.47 -10.83
C VAL A 211 -21.71 -10.34 -11.29
N ALA A 212 -22.17 -9.46 -12.19
CA ALA A 212 -21.41 -8.29 -12.63
C ALA A 212 -21.15 -7.31 -11.47
N GLY A 213 -22.14 -7.10 -10.59
CA GLY A 213 -21.97 -6.31 -9.37
C GLY A 213 -20.94 -6.92 -8.41
N ALA A 214 -21.00 -8.23 -8.19
CA ALA A 214 -20.05 -8.95 -7.34
C ALA A 214 -18.62 -8.86 -7.89
N PHE A 215 -18.47 -8.94 -9.21
CA PHE A 215 -17.18 -8.75 -9.88
C PHE A 215 -16.64 -7.33 -9.66
N SER A 216 -17.47 -6.31 -9.87
CA SER A 216 -17.08 -4.90 -9.66
C SER A 216 -16.60 -4.64 -8.22
N VAL A 217 -17.33 -5.15 -7.23
CA VAL A 217 -16.95 -5.02 -5.81
C VAL A 217 -15.68 -5.80 -5.48
N ALA A 218 -15.52 -7.01 -6.03
CA ALA A 218 -14.29 -7.79 -5.84
C ALA A 218 -13.07 -7.06 -6.43
N CYS A 219 -13.21 -6.40 -7.58
CA CYS A 219 -12.18 -5.52 -8.14
C CYS A 219 -11.87 -4.34 -7.22
N ALA A 220 -12.88 -3.68 -6.65
CA ALA A 220 -12.68 -2.57 -5.72
C ALA A 220 -11.91 -3.01 -4.46
N VAL A 221 -12.26 -4.16 -3.87
CA VAL A 221 -11.55 -4.73 -2.73
C VAL A 221 -10.13 -5.15 -3.10
N LEU A 222 -9.92 -5.71 -4.29
CA LEU A 222 -8.59 -6.01 -4.81
C LEU A 222 -7.74 -4.75 -4.88
N ILE A 223 -8.27 -3.63 -5.40
CA ILE A 223 -7.56 -2.35 -5.47
C ILE A 223 -7.18 -1.86 -4.06
N ILE A 224 -8.10 -1.93 -3.09
CA ILE A 224 -7.82 -1.54 -1.70
C ILE A 224 -6.63 -2.35 -1.16
N LEU A 225 -6.67 -3.67 -1.33
CA LEU A 225 -5.63 -4.56 -0.82
C LEU A 225 -4.29 -4.38 -1.56
N GLU A 226 -4.29 -4.19 -2.88
CA GLU A 226 -3.08 -3.88 -3.65
C GLU A 226 -2.43 -2.57 -3.20
N LEU A 227 -3.24 -1.53 -2.92
CA LEU A 227 -2.74 -0.24 -2.45
C LEU A 227 -2.19 -0.30 -1.01
N ASP A 228 -2.74 -1.17 -0.15
CA ASP A 228 -2.27 -1.35 1.23
C ASP A 228 -0.87 -2.04 1.30
N PHE A 229 -0.40 -2.63 0.19
CA PHE A 229 0.92 -3.25 0.08
C PHE A 229 1.80 -2.55 -0.98
N PRO A 230 2.35 -1.36 -0.70
CA PRO A 230 2.96 -0.49 -1.72
C PRO A 230 4.20 -1.06 -2.45
N PHE A 231 4.88 -2.04 -1.85
CA PHE A 231 6.08 -2.67 -2.41
C PHE A 231 5.81 -4.05 -3.03
N ALA A 232 4.60 -4.60 -2.88
CA ALA A 232 4.23 -5.91 -3.38
C ALA A 232 2.96 -5.85 -4.24
N GLY A 233 2.80 -6.82 -5.14
CA GLY A 233 1.62 -6.86 -6.01
C GLY A 233 1.83 -6.20 -7.37
N MET A 234 0.71 -5.98 -8.05
CA MET A 234 0.63 -5.46 -9.42
C MET A 234 0.76 -3.94 -9.46
N ILE A 235 0.21 -3.23 -8.46
CA ILE A 235 0.34 -1.77 -8.33
C ILE A 235 1.43 -1.48 -7.29
N ARG A 236 2.69 -1.53 -7.74
CA ARG A 236 3.87 -1.30 -6.89
C ARG A 236 4.48 0.07 -7.13
N ILE A 237 5.08 0.65 -6.09
CA ILE A 237 5.97 1.81 -6.24
C ILE A 237 7.16 1.38 -7.12
N PRO A 238 7.43 2.08 -8.23
CA PRO A 238 8.55 1.74 -9.10
C PRO A 238 9.87 1.90 -8.34
N SER A 239 10.78 0.95 -8.53
CA SER A 239 12.15 1.03 -7.99
C SER A 239 13.04 2.02 -8.75
N GLU A 240 12.59 2.49 -9.91
CA GLU A 240 13.35 3.36 -10.82
C GLU A 240 13.98 4.59 -10.15
N PRO A 241 13.29 5.36 -9.27
CA PRO A 241 13.92 6.52 -8.64
C PRO A 241 15.17 6.14 -7.84
N MET A 242 15.11 5.02 -7.10
CA MET A 242 16.24 4.57 -6.29
C MET A 242 17.32 3.85 -7.10
N ILE A 243 16.93 3.10 -8.13
CA ILE A 243 17.88 2.49 -9.09
C ILE A 243 18.63 3.57 -9.86
N ASN A 244 17.94 4.64 -10.29
CA ASN A 244 18.57 5.77 -10.97
C ASN A 244 19.55 6.48 -10.04
N THR A 245 19.20 6.71 -8.77
CA THR A 245 20.15 7.26 -7.80
C THR A 245 21.35 6.33 -7.60
N LEU A 246 21.14 5.01 -7.51
CA LEU A 246 22.22 4.03 -7.41
C LEU A 246 23.13 4.02 -8.63
N ALA A 247 22.57 4.16 -9.84
CA ALA A 247 23.34 4.27 -11.07
C ALA A 247 24.19 5.54 -11.12
N HIS A 248 23.66 6.68 -10.64
CA HIS A 248 24.42 7.92 -10.50
C HIS A 248 25.56 7.78 -9.48
N LEU A 249 25.27 7.21 -8.30
CA LEU A 249 26.27 6.88 -7.28
C LEU A 249 27.38 5.98 -7.84
N ALA A 250 27.01 5.02 -8.71
CA ALA A 250 27.94 4.06 -9.27
C ALA A 250 28.91 4.65 -10.30
N LYS A 251 28.44 5.58 -11.12
CA LYS A 251 29.24 6.25 -12.15
C LYS A 251 30.27 7.21 -11.57
N ASP A 252 30.01 7.73 -10.37
CA ASP A 252 30.83 8.76 -9.72
C ASP A 252 31.78 8.23 -8.63
N THR A 253 31.82 6.91 -8.42
CA THR A 253 32.69 6.22 -7.46
C THR A 253 33.75 5.31 -8.10
N SER A 254 33.70 5.11 -9.42
CA SER A 254 34.78 4.52 -10.24
C SER A 254 35.80 5.57 -10.64
#